data_AF-A0A497J7A0-F1
#
_entry.id   AF-A0A497J7A0-F1
#
_cell.length_a   1.000
_cell.length_b   1.000
_cell.length_c   1.000
_cell.angle_alpha   90.00
_cell.angle_beta   90.00
_cell.angle_gamma   90.00
#
_symmetry.space_group_name_H-M   'P 1'
#
loop_
_entity.id
_entity.type
_entity.pdbx_description
1 polymer ?
#
loop_
_entity_poly.entity_id
_entity_poly.type
_entity_poly.pdbx_seq_one_letter_code
_entity_poly.pdbx_strand_id
1 'polypeptide(L)'
;MNFIEKEKKYIAQTYARQPIALVKGKGAFVWDSDGKEYLDFFSGLAVLNVGHCHERVVEAIKKQCQEIMHTSNIYYILPQIELAELLYKIS
;
A
#
# COMPACT_ATOMS: atom_id res chain seq x y z
N MET A 1 -11.37 -23.12 7.34
CA MET A 1 -10.33 -22.78 6.36
C MET A 1 -9.51 -21.63 6.89
N ASN A 2 -8.19 -21.83 7.04
CA ASN A 2 -7.23 -20.78 7.38
C ASN A 2 -6.97 -19.83 6.18
N PHE A 3 -6.14 -18.79 6.36
CA PHE A 3 -5.85 -17.79 5.32
C PHE A 3 -5.33 -18.44 4.02
N ILE A 4 -4.37 -19.37 4.13
CA ILE A 4 -3.71 -20.01 3.00
C ILE A 4 -4.68 -20.93 2.26
N GLU A 5 -5.52 -21.68 2.98
CA GLU A 5 -6.55 -22.53 2.39
C GLU A 5 -7.61 -21.73 1.62
N LYS A 6 -8.01 -20.56 2.15
CA LYS A 6 -8.93 -19.66 1.46
C LYS A 6 -8.31 -19.11 0.17
N GLU A 7 -7.06 -18.64 0.23
CA GLU A 7 -6.35 -18.12 -0.95
C GLU A 7 -6.28 -19.17 -2.06
N LYS A 8 -5.83 -20.39 -1.73
CA LYS A 8 -5.73 -21.49 -2.70
C LYS A 8 -7.05 -21.84 -3.37
N LYS A 9 -8.16 -21.71 -2.64
CA LYS A 9 -9.49 -22.04 -3.14
C LYS A 9 -10.08 -20.96 -4.06
N TYR A 10 -9.81 -19.68 -3.77
CA TYR A 10 -10.54 -18.56 -4.37
C TYR A 10 -9.68 -17.65 -5.27
N ILE A 11 -8.36 -17.80 -5.27
CA ILE A 11 -7.43 -16.95 -6.04
C ILE A 11 -6.62 -17.81 -7.03
N ALA A 12 -6.43 -17.28 -8.25
CA ALA A 12 -5.59 -17.92 -9.25
C ALA A 12 -4.13 -18.03 -8.77
N GLN A 13 -3.53 -19.21 -8.95
CA GLN A 13 -2.22 -19.55 -8.40
C GLN A 13 -1.06 -19.07 -9.28
N THR A 14 -0.99 -17.74 -9.48
CA THR A 14 0.02 -17.09 -10.34
C THR A 14 1.32 -16.71 -9.61
N TYR A 15 1.38 -16.90 -8.29
CA TYR A 15 2.54 -16.54 -7.45
C TYR A 15 2.96 -17.68 -6.52
N ALA A 16 4.27 -17.87 -6.36
CA ALA A 16 4.86 -18.73 -5.34
C ALA A 16 4.95 -17.98 -3.98
N ARG A 17 3.84 -17.90 -3.26
CA ARG A 17 3.75 -17.14 -1.99
C ARG A 17 4.46 -17.87 -0.85
N GLN A 18 5.14 -17.10 0.01
CA GLN A 18 5.65 -17.62 1.28
C GLN A 18 4.47 -17.97 2.20
N PRO A 19 4.57 -19.02 3.04
CA PRO A 19 3.49 -19.46 3.92
C PRO A 19 3.36 -18.56 5.17
N ILE A 20 3.34 -17.24 4.99
CA ILE A 20 3.22 -16.24 6.04
C ILE A 20 1.99 -15.38 5.75
N ALA A 21 1.07 -15.27 6.71
CA ALA A 21 -0.12 -14.46 6.59
C ALA A 21 0.06 -13.13 7.34
N LEU A 22 0.58 -12.11 6.65
CA LEU A 22 0.75 -10.77 7.24
C LEU A 22 -0.61 -10.07 7.42
N VAL A 23 -0.83 -9.48 8.59
CA VAL A 23 -2.10 -8.82 8.97
C VAL A 23 -1.96 -7.37 9.41
N LYS A 24 -0.73 -6.92 9.70
CA LYS A 24 -0.44 -5.56 10.15
C LYS A 24 0.94 -5.12 9.67
N GLY A 25 1.10 -3.82 9.40
CA GLY A 25 2.39 -3.18 9.14
C GLY A 25 2.47 -1.79 9.77
N LYS A 26 3.67 -1.38 10.19
CA LYS A 26 3.97 -0.03 10.69
C LYS A 26 5.47 0.25 10.55
N GLY A 27 5.82 1.30 9.82
CA GLY A 27 7.23 1.64 9.55
C GLY A 27 7.92 0.48 8.82
N ALA A 28 9.06 0.01 9.34
CA ALA A 28 9.78 -1.12 8.78
C ALA A 28 9.30 -2.49 9.30
N PHE A 29 8.26 -2.55 10.13
CA PHE A 29 7.81 -3.80 10.77
C PHE A 29 6.48 -4.29 10.24
N VAL A 30 6.32 -5.62 10.18
CA VAL A 30 5.07 -6.31 9.87
C VAL A 30 4.80 -7.41 10.89
N TRP A 31 3.52 -7.75 11.08
CA TRP A 31 3.08 -8.82 11.98
C TRP A 31 2.23 -9.83 11.22
N ASP A 32 2.45 -11.12 11.48
CA ASP A 32 1.61 -12.19 10.97
C ASP A 32 0.35 -12.42 11.80
N SER A 33 -0.52 -13.30 11.34
CA SER A 33 -1.78 -13.67 11.99
C SER A 33 -1.62 -14.32 13.36
N ASP A 34 -0.43 -14.85 13.66
CA ASP A 34 -0.10 -15.46 14.95
C ASP A 34 0.55 -14.44 15.91
N GLY A 35 0.69 -13.18 15.47
CA GLY A 35 1.23 -12.07 16.24
C GLY A 35 2.75 -11.95 16.19
N LYS A 36 3.45 -12.76 15.40
CA LYS A 36 4.90 -12.70 15.26
C LYS A 36 5.30 -11.46 14.47
N GLU A 37 6.25 -10.71 15.01
CA GLU A 37 6.83 -9.51 14.39
C GLU A 37 8.00 -9.86 13.48
N TYR A 38 8.12 -9.14 12.37
CA TYR A 38 9.20 -9.25 11.41
C TYR A 38 9.68 -7.85 11.03
N LEU A 39 11.01 -7.70 10.92
CA LEU A 39 11.62 -6.55 10.25
C LEU A 39 11.59 -6.80 8.73
N ASP A 40 10.95 -5.91 7.99
CA ASP A 40 10.70 -6.04 6.56
C ASP A 40 11.87 -5.50 5.72
N PHE A 41 12.70 -6.42 5.23
CA PHE A 41 13.76 -6.14 4.24
C PHE A 41 13.28 -6.30 2.79
N PHE A 42 12.02 -6.67 2.56
CA PHE A 42 11.46 -6.83 1.23
C PHE A 42 10.82 -5.54 0.72
N SER A 43 10.25 -4.72 1.61
CA SER A 43 9.64 -3.41 1.32
C SER A 43 8.60 -3.45 0.19
N GLY A 44 7.97 -4.61 0.00
CA GLY A 44 7.04 -4.86 -1.10
C GLY A 44 7.65 -4.64 -2.48
N LEU A 45 8.85 -5.15 -2.75
CA LEU A 45 9.62 -4.88 -3.98
C LEU A 45 9.97 -3.38 -4.13
N ALA A 46 10.50 -2.77 -3.06
CA ALA A 46 10.89 -1.35 -3.00
C ALA A 46 9.72 -0.35 -3.21
N VAL A 47 8.49 -0.76 -2.92
CA VAL A 47 7.30 0.10 -3.00
C VAL A 47 7.10 0.91 -1.71
N LEU A 48 7.30 0.28 -0.56
CA LEU A 48 7.02 0.87 0.76
C LEU A 48 8.25 1.58 1.34
N ASN A 49 8.89 2.45 0.57
CA ASN A 49 10.14 3.11 0.95
C ASN A 49 9.98 4.08 2.13
N VAL A 50 8.77 4.62 2.34
CA VAL A 50 8.44 5.43 3.54
C VAL A 50 7.87 4.58 4.68
N GLY A 51 7.90 3.26 4.55
CA GLY A 51 7.37 2.30 5.51
C GLY A 51 5.87 2.03 5.38
N HIS A 52 5.44 0.94 6.00
CA HIS A 52 4.05 0.54 6.10
C HIS A 52 3.24 1.57 6.88
N CYS A 53 2.05 1.92 6.38
CA CYS A 53 1.09 2.79 7.06
C CYS A 53 1.69 4.12 7.56
N HIS A 54 2.57 4.75 6.77
CA HIS A 54 3.14 6.04 7.11
C HIS A 54 2.02 7.10 7.32
N GLU A 55 1.98 7.73 8.50
CA GLU A 55 0.87 8.57 8.96
C GLU A 55 0.49 9.65 7.94
N ARG A 56 1.46 10.39 7.40
CA ARG A 56 1.21 11.43 6.39
C ARG A 56 0.59 10.89 5.10
N VAL A 57 0.94 9.67 4.69
CA VAL A 57 0.39 9.05 3.48
C VAL A 57 -1.04 8.60 3.74
N VAL A 58 -1.28 7.96 4.89
CA VAL A 58 -2.61 7.50 5.30
C VAL A 58 -3.59 8.67 5.40
N GLU A 59 -3.21 9.76 6.05
CA GLU A 59 -4.09 10.93 6.20
C GLU A 59 -4.34 11.65 4.86
N ALA A 60 -3.34 11.76 3.99
CA ALA A 60 -3.53 12.32 2.65
C ALA A 60 -4.53 11.50 1.81
N ILE A 61 -4.42 10.15 1.85
CA ILE A 61 -5.36 9.25 1.16
C ILE A 61 -6.77 9.41 1.74
N LYS A 62 -6.93 9.33 3.07
CA LYS A 62 -8.25 9.46 3.73
C LYS A 62 -8.94 10.76 3.36
N LYS A 63 -8.23 11.88 3.43
CA LYS A 63 -8.76 13.20 3.08
C LYS A 63 -9.25 13.22 1.63
N GLN A 64 -8.40 12.83 0.68
CA GLN A 64 -8.76 12.87 -0.74
C GLN A 64 -9.93 11.93 -1.08
N CYS A 65 -9.98 10.74 -0.47
CA CYS A 65 -11.05 9.78 -0.68
C CYS A 65 -12.42 10.28 -0.20
N GLN A 66 -12.47 11.22 0.74
CA GLN A 66 -13.72 11.87 1.18
C GLN A 66 -14.16 13.01 0.26
N GLU A 67 -13.28 13.52 -0.60
CA GLU A 67 -13.57 14.60 -1.54
C GLU A 67 -13.90 14.04 -2.92
N ILE A 68 -12.94 13.36 -3.56
CA ILE A 68 -13.10 12.78 -4.90
C ILE A 68 -12.03 11.72 -5.17
N MET A 69 -12.47 10.54 -5.67
CA MET A 69 -11.57 9.40 -5.93
C MET A 69 -11.16 9.25 -7.40
N HIS A 70 -12.05 9.53 -8.35
CA HIS A 70 -11.78 9.32 -9.76
C HIS A 70 -12.63 10.23 -10.66
N THR A 71 -12.00 10.84 -11.65
CA THR A 71 -12.63 11.78 -12.60
C THR A 71 -12.37 11.43 -14.06
N SER A 72 -11.57 10.41 -14.39
CA SER A 72 -10.87 10.28 -15.68
C SER A 72 -9.98 11.50 -16.01
N ASN A 73 -9.39 11.52 -17.21
CA ASN A 73 -8.57 12.63 -17.70
C ASN A 73 -9.38 13.73 -18.42
N ILE A 74 -10.72 13.63 -18.42
CA ILE A 74 -11.59 14.61 -19.10
C ILE A 74 -11.73 15.90 -18.27
N TYR A 75 -11.63 15.82 -16.94
CA TYR A 75 -11.79 16.96 -16.03
C TYR A 75 -10.46 17.35 -15.39
N TYR A 76 -10.35 18.63 -15.03
CA TYR A 76 -9.20 19.16 -14.29
C TYR A 76 -9.29 18.80 -12.80
N ILE A 77 -8.17 18.36 -12.23
CA ILE A 77 -8.03 18.12 -10.78
C ILE A 77 -6.78 18.83 -10.25
N LEU A 78 -6.95 19.58 -9.17
CA LEU A 78 -5.88 20.38 -8.58
C LEU A 78 -4.67 19.54 -8.10
N PRO A 79 -4.84 18.37 -7.43
CA PRO A 79 -3.72 17.59 -6.93
C PRO A 79 -2.73 17.13 -8.02
N GLN A 80 -3.20 16.89 -9.24
CA GLN A 80 -2.35 16.51 -10.36
C GLN A 80 -1.43 17.67 -10.78
N ILE A 81 -1.96 18.89 -10.83
CA ILE A 81 -1.23 20.10 -11.21
C ILE A 81 -0.18 20.43 -10.14
N GLU A 82 -0.58 20.41 -8.86
CA GLU A 82 0.32 20.67 -7.73
C GLU A 82 1.49 19.68 -7.66
N LEU A 83 1.21 18.39 -7.91
CA LEU A 83 2.26 17.37 -7.97
C LEU A 83 3.22 17.61 -9.15
N ALA A 84 2.71 17.96 -10.33
CA ALA A 84 3.53 18.25 -11.49
C ALA A 84 4.45 19.46 -11.24
N GLU A 85 3.93 20.53 -10.62
CA GLU A 85 4.71 21.69 -10.23
C GLU A 85 5.82 21.34 -9.23
N LEU A 86 5.51 20.51 -8.22
CA LEU A 86 6.50 20.07 -7.23
C LEU A 86 7.64 19.29 -7.87
N LEU A 87 7.32 18.34 -8.76
CA LEU A 87 8.31 17.53 -9.45
C LEU A 87 9.19 18.38 -10.37
N TYR A 88 8.62 19.34 -11.09
CA TYR A 88 9.36 20.26 -11.95
C TYR A 88 10.38 21.11 -11.18
N LYS A 89 10.07 21.49 -9.94
CA LYS A 89 10.99 22.28 -9.09
C LYS A 89 12.22 21.50 -8.60
N ILE A 90 12.18 20.17 -8.62
CA ILE A 90 13.26 19.31 -8.13
C ILE A 90 13.95 18.51 -9.24
N SER A 91 13.54 18.69 -10.49
CA SER A 91 14.15 18.08 -11.68
C SER A 91 15.29 18.92 -12.24
#